data_AF-B9M890-F1
#
_entry.id   AF-B9M890-F1
#
_cell.length_a   1.000
_cell.length_b   1.000
_cell.length_c   1.000
_cell.angle_alpha   90.00
_cell.angle_beta   90.00
_cell.angle_gamma   90.00
#
_symmetry.space_group_name_H-M   'P 1'
#
loop_
_entity.id
_entity.type
_entity.pdbx_description
1 polymer ?
#
loop_
_entity_poly.entity_id
_entity_poly.type
_entity_poly.pdbx_seq_one_letter_code
_entity_poly.pdbx_strand_id
1 'polypeptide(L)' 'MKVDEVKEIAKQRGIKAGKLNKTDLIKTIQDTEGNDPCFASGKASECGQESCLWRQDCPK' A
#
# COMPACT_ATOMS: atom_id res chain seq x y z
N MET A 1 9.76 -3.54 -2.86
CA MET A 1 9.04 -4.58 -2.12
C MET A 1 8.38 -5.53 -3.11
N LYS A 2 8.56 -6.83 -2.94
CA LYS A 2 7.94 -7.87 -3.78
C LYS A 2 6.48 -8.07 -3.38
N VAL A 3 5.68 -8.61 -4.29
CA VAL A 3 4.25 -8.87 -4.05
C VAL A 3 4.03 -9.78 -2.84
N ASP A 4 4.91 -10.77 -2.62
CA ASP A 4 4.80 -11.69 -1.49
C ASP A 4 4.99 -11.00 -0.13
N GLU A 5 5.89 -10.03 -0.04
CA GLU A 5 6.08 -9.22 1.19
C GLU A 5 4.83 -8.38 1.47
N VAL A 6 4.21 -7.79 0.44
CA VAL A 6 2.94 -7.05 0.59
C VAL A 6 1.83 -7.96 1.11
N LYS A 7 1.76 -9.21 0.64
CA LYS A 7 0.79 -10.20 1.12
C LYS A 7 0.98 -10.56 2.58
N GLU A 8 2.23 -10.69 3.03
CA GLU A 8 2.51 -10.94 4.44
C GLU A 8 2.10 -9.75 5.32
N ILE A 9 2.38 -8.51 4.90
CA ILE A 9 1.93 -7.31 5.61
C ILE A 9 0.39 -7.26 5.65
N ALA A 10 -0.28 -7.50 4.51
CA ALA A 10 -1.73 -7.57 4.44
C ALA A 10 -2.29 -8.59 5.45
N LYS A 11 -1.71 -9.79 5.48
CA LYS A 11 -2.11 -10.87 6.38
C LYS A 11 -1.92 -10.50 7.85
N GLN A 12 -0.82 -9.83 8.21
CA GLN A 12 -0.58 -9.33 9.57
C GLN A 12 -1.63 -8.30 10.00
N ARG A 13 -2.20 -7.55 9.05
CA ARG A 13 -3.28 -6.59 9.29
C ARG A 13 -4.69 -7.17 9.13
N GLY A 14 -4.81 -8.50 8.93
CA GLY A 14 -6.09 -9.18 8.77
C GLY A 14 -6.74 -9.03 7.38
N ILE A 15 -6.00 -8.50 6.40
CA ILE A 15 -6.47 -8.27 5.04
C ILE A 15 -6.26 -9.52 4.19
N LYS A 16 -7.31 -9.96 3.49
CA LYS A 16 -7.25 -11.10 2.58
C LYS A 16 -6.74 -10.66 1.21
N ALA A 17 -5.52 -11.03 0.87
CA ALA A 17 -4.92 -10.65 -0.41
C ALA A 17 -5.64 -11.23 -1.65
N GLY A 18 -6.25 -12.41 -1.53
CA GLY A 18 -7.15 -12.98 -2.55
C GLY A 18 -6.66 -12.82 -4.00
N LYS A 19 -7.51 -12.19 -4.83
CA LYS A 19 -7.22 -11.85 -6.24
C LYS A 19 -6.72 -10.40 -6.43
N LEU A 20 -6.43 -9.68 -5.35
CA LEU A 20 -5.99 -8.29 -5.44
C LEU A 20 -4.59 -8.24 -6.06
N ASN A 21 -4.40 -7.30 -6.98
CA ASN A 21 -3.07 -6.99 -7.48
C ASN A 21 -2.27 -6.24 -6.39
N LYS A 22 -0.97 -6.05 -6.61
CA LYS A 22 -0.09 -5.37 -5.65
C LYS A 22 -0.62 -3.99 -5.25
N THR A 23 -1.10 -3.22 -6.22
CA THR A 23 -1.59 -1.85 -6.01
C THR A 23 -2.82 -1.84 -5.12
N ASP A 24 -3.83 -2.65 -5.43
CA ASP A 24 -5.06 -2.73 -4.65
C ASP A 24 -4.80 -3.25 -3.25
N LEU A 25 -3.85 -4.18 -3.11
CA LEU A 25 -3.45 -4.71 -1.81
C LEU A 25 -2.82 -3.63 -0.94
N ILE A 26 -1.91 -2.84 -1.49
CA ILE A 26 -1.27 -1.72 -0.78
C ILE A 26 -2.31 -0.67 -0.39
N LYS A 27 -3.20 -0.29 -1.32
CA LYS A 27 -4.28 0.66 -1.02
C LYS A 27 -5.18 0.18 0.11
N THR A 28 -5.52 -1.10 0.12
CA THR A 28 -6.31 -1.70 1.21
C THR A 28 -5.57 -1.64 2.55
N ILE A 29 -4.25 -1.86 2.54
CA ILE A 29 -3.42 -1.71 3.75
C ILE A 29 -3.39 -0.25 4.21
N GLN A 30 -3.21 0.70 3.30
CA GLN A 30 -3.23 2.14 3.62
C GLN A 30 -4.56 2.56 4.25
N ASP A 31 -5.68 2.13 3.68
CA ASP A 31 -7.02 2.37 4.23
C ASP A 31 -7.19 1.76 5.63
N THR A 32 -6.71 0.53 5.82
CA THR A 32 -6.72 -0.16 7.13
C THR A 32 -5.80 0.53 8.15
N GLU A 33 -4.77 1.24 7.70
CA GLU A 33 -3.88 2.08 8.53
C GLU A 33 -4.50 3.43 8.90
N GLY A 34 -5.65 3.78 8.33
CA GLY A 34 -6.23 5.13 8.44
C GLY A 34 -5.51 6.17 7.58
N ASN A 35 -4.68 5.73 6.63
CA ASN A 35 -4.00 6.58 5.66
C ASN A 35 -4.81 6.69 4.37
N ASP A 36 -4.56 7.75 3.60
CA ASP A 36 -5.13 7.87 2.25
C ASP A 36 -4.60 6.73 1.35
N PRO A 37 -5.47 5.97 0.64
CA PRO A 37 -5.09 4.89 -0.27
C PRO A 37 -4.49 5.41 -1.58
N CYS A 38 -3.44 6.22 -1.47
CA CYS A 38 -2.85 6.98 -2.55
C CYS A 38 -1.80 6.20 -3.37
N PHE A 39 -1.50 4.94 -3.03
CA PHE A 39 -0.46 4.19 -3.74
C PHE A 39 -0.76 4.07 -5.23
N ALA A 40 0.24 4.37 -6.08
CA ALA A 40 0.10 4.41 -7.53
C ALA A 40 -1.03 5.31 -8.07
N SER A 41 -1.40 6.35 -7.34
CA SER A 41 -2.35 7.39 -7.80
C SER A 41 -1.69 8.50 -8.62
N GLY A 42 -0.36 8.47 -8.78
CA GLY A 42 0.41 9.58 -9.37
C GLY A 42 0.64 10.76 -8.42
N LYS A 43 0.09 10.71 -7.20
CA LYS A 43 0.21 11.79 -6.19
C LYS A 43 1.37 11.59 -5.23
N ALA A 44 2.35 10.75 -5.57
CA ALA A 44 3.47 10.42 -4.69
C ALA A 44 4.25 11.67 -4.23
N SER A 45 4.34 12.68 -5.11
CA SER A 45 5.01 13.97 -4.87
C SER A 45 4.25 14.90 -3.92
N GLU A 46 2.93 14.73 -3.80
CA GLU A 46 2.03 15.65 -3.11
C GLU A 46 1.34 15.01 -1.90
N CYS A 47 1.51 13.70 -1.66
CA CYS A 47 0.78 12.99 -0.61
C CYS A 47 1.19 13.39 0.82
N GLY A 48 2.39 13.96 1.02
CA GLY A 48 2.87 14.42 2.32
C GLY A 48 3.10 13.31 3.38
N GLN A 49 2.85 12.04 3.06
CA GLN A 49 3.00 10.93 4.00
C GLN A 49 4.46 10.47 4.07
N GLU A 50 5.27 11.10 4.93
CA GLU A 50 6.69 10.78 5.09
C GLU A 50 6.93 9.41 5.73
N SER A 51 6.07 9.03 6.67
CA SER A 51 6.13 7.74 7.38
C SER A 51 5.42 6.59 6.63
N CYS A 52 4.99 6.81 5.38
CA CYS A 52 4.33 5.77 4.59
C CYS A 52 5.32 4.65 4.26
N LEU A 53 5.01 3.43 4.73
CA LEU A 53 5.80 2.22 4.48
C LEU A 53 6.03 1.96 2.97
N TRP A 54 5.09 2.41 2.14
CA TRP A 54 5.06 2.20 0.70
C TRP A 54 5.78 3.28 -0.10
N ARG A 55 6.26 4.35 0.55
CA ARG A 55 6.83 5.53 -0.13
C ARG A 55 7.99 5.19 -1.06
N GLN A 56 8.83 4.22 -0.67
CA GLN A 56 9.96 3.76 -1.50
C GLN A 56 9.52 2.95 -2.73
N ASP A 57 8.37 2.29 -2.67
CA ASP A 57 7.79 1.49 -3.75
C ASP A 57 6.75 2.26 -4.57
N CYS A 58 6.39 3.48 -4.14
CA CYS A 58 5.37 4.27 -4.78
C CYS A 58 5.87 4.70 -6.17
N PRO A 59 5.15 4.36 -7.24
CA PRO A 59 5.56 4.79 -8.58
C PRO A 59 5.46 6.32 -8.66
N LYS A 60 6.52 6.92 -9.22
CA LYS A 60 6.62 8.37 -9.47
C LYS A 60 5.82 8.76 -10.71
#